data_AF-A0A1V3J2X5-F1
#
_entry.id   AF-A0A1V3J2X5-F1
#
_cell.length_a   1.000
_cell.length_b   1.000
_cell.length_c   1.000
_cell.angle_alpha   90.00
_cell.angle_beta   90.00
_cell.angle_gamma   90.00
#
_symmetry.space_group_name_H-M   'P 1'
#
loop_
_entity.id
_entity.type
_entity.pdbx_description
1 polymer ?
#
loop_
_entity_poly.entity_id
_entity_poly.type
_entity_poly.pdbx_seq_one_letter_code
_entity_poly.pdbx_strand_id
1 'polypeptide(L)'
;MTNSVITKKQISDMISEEFRYFFDLRLDSVTSDLQQPFQLLVEAINLFCKFANINKKAELFFNLGNQGTAFSYDFVFQYHINPPAIHIYYNNCIFFNLDISKQCDSRMQIAMYLEELAHCYMNISDEILVKKVVCSMYPLVRYNELEDQYEINE
;
A
#
# COMPACT_ATOMS: atom_id res chain seq x y z
N MET A 1 25.96 7.06 -14.14
CA MET A 1 24.58 7.39 -14.57
C MET A 1 23.91 8.03 -13.37
N THR A 2 23.39 9.25 -13.50
CA THR A 2 22.57 9.86 -12.44
C THR A 2 21.28 9.07 -12.37
N ASN A 3 21.08 8.32 -11.29
CA ASN A 3 19.79 7.68 -11.03
C ASN A 3 18.73 8.80 -11.01
N SER A 4 17.76 8.74 -11.92
CA SER A 4 16.64 9.65 -11.88
C SER A 4 15.84 9.37 -10.60
N VAL A 5 15.35 10.45 -9.99
CA VAL A 5 14.63 10.41 -8.72
C VAL A 5 13.22 10.94 -8.97
N ILE A 6 12.23 10.31 -8.35
CA ILE A 6 10.83 10.73 -8.39
C ILE A 6 10.47 11.29 -7.02
N THR A 7 9.94 12.50 -7.00
CA THR A 7 9.59 13.22 -5.77
C THR A 7 8.25 12.79 -5.20
N LYS A 8 8.03 12.98 -3.89
CA LYS A 8 6.72 12.85 -3.23
C LYS A 8 5.62 13.55 -4.01
N LYS A 9 5.87 14.80 -4.43
CA LYS A 9 4.89 15.60 -5.17
C LYS A 9 4.47 14.93 -6.48
N GLN A 10 5.43 14.42 -7.26
CA GLN A 10 5.13 13.72 -8.51
C GLN A 10 4.26 12.49 -8.28
N ILE A 11 4.51 11.71 -7.23
CA ILE A 11 3.70 10.54 -6.88
C ILE A 11 2.30 10.97 -6.41
N SER A 12 2.22 11.98 -5.52
CA SER A 12 0.95 12.52 -5.03
C SER A 12 0.08 13.09 -6.14
N ASP A 13 0.69 13.75 -7.14
CA ASP A 13 -0.03 14.32 -8.29
C ASP A 13 -0.68 13.23 -9.16
N MET A 14 -0.24 11.96 -9.08
CA MET A 14 -0.85 10.83 -9.78
C MET A 14 -2.11 10.28 -9.08
N ILE A 15 -2.31 10.58 -7.79
CA ILE A 15 -3.55 10.26 -7.08
C ILE A 15 -4.64 11.23 -7.56
N SER A 16 -5.88 10.78 -7.69
CA SER A 16 -7.03 11.64 -8.03
C SER A 16 -7.15 12.82 -7.07
N GLU A 17 -7.29 14.04 -7.63
CA GLU A 17 -7.15 15.31 -6.91
C GLU A 17 -8.01 15.41 -5.64
N GLU A 18 -9.27 15.01 -5.74
CA GLU A 18 -10.25 15.01 -4.64
C GLU A 18 -9.86 14.14 -3.45
N PHE A 19 -9.00 13.13 -3.66
CA PHE A 19 -8.58 12.20 -2.62
C PHE A 19 -7.16 12.44 -2.11
N ARG A 20 -6.32 13.18 -2.84
CA ARG A 20 -4.88 13.40 -2.51
C ARG A 20 -4.65 13.79 -1.05
N TYR A 21 -5.51 14.64 -0.49
CA TYR A 21 -5.40 15.13 0.89
C TYR A 21 -5.46 14.04 1.96
N PHE A 22 -6.09 12.90 1.66
CA PHE A 22 -6.28 11.80 2.60
C PHE A 22 -5.09 10.83 2.64
N PHE A 23 -4.14 10.93 1.71
CA PHE A 23 -3.00 10.01 1.61
C PHE A 23 -1.67 10.76 1.84
N ASP A 24 -1.14 10.71 3.05
CA ASP A 24 0.16 11.33 3.38
C ASP A 24 1.30 10.35 3.13
N LEU A 25 1.96 10.48 1.97
CA LEU A 25 3.15 9.69 1.63
C LEU A 25 4.34 10.13 2.50
N ARG A 26 4.80 9.27 3.41
CA ARG A 26 5.91 9.53 4.33
C ARG A 26 7.26 9.20 3.68
N LEU A 27 7.60 9.96 2.65
CA LEU A 27 8.86 9.90 1.91
C LEU A 27 9.16 11.26 1.27
N ASP A 28 10.43 11.56 0.99
CA ASP A 28 10.79 12.76 0.23
C ASP A 28 10.88 12.48 -1.27
N SER A 29 11.60 11.41 -1.61
CA SER A 29 11.82 10.99 -2.98
C SER A 29 12.22 9.52 -3.07
N VAL A 30 12.02 8.90 -4.23
CA VAL A 30 12.38 7.50 -4.50
C VAL A 30 13.27 7.40 -5.73
N THR A 31 14.17 6.43 -5.71
CA THR A 31 15.01 6.09 -6.85
C THR A 31 14.17 5.45 -7.96
N SER A 32 14.62 5.57 -9.21
CA SER A 32 13.90 5.10 -10.40
C SER A 32 13.56 3.61 -10.40
N ASP A 33 14.33 2.77 -9.71
CA ASP A 33 14.04 1.33 -9.55
C ASP A 33 12.79 1.05 -8.71
N LEU A 34 12.36 2.00 -7.88
CA LEU A 34 11.13 1.93 -7.11
C LEU A 34 9.94 2.60 -7.82
N GLN A 35 10.13 3.13 -9.03
CA GLN A 35 9.08 3.81 -9.77
C GLN A 35 7.84 2.93 -9.96
N GLN A 36 8.02 1.70 -10.43
CA GLN A 36 6.90 0.80 -10.72
C GLN A 36 6.06 0.47 -9.46
N PRO A 37 6.65 0.06 -8.32
CA PRO A 37 5.88 -0.13 -7.08
C PRO A 37 5.01 1.08 -6.69
N PHE A 38 5.53 2.31 -6.82
CA PHE A 38 4.75 3.51 -6.53
C PHE A 38 3.64 3.79 -7.55
N GLN A 39 3.85 3.47 -8.83
CA GLN A 39 2.79 3.55 -9.83
C GLN A 39 1.65 2.57 -9.52
N LEU A 40 1.99 1.34 -9.14
CA LEU A 40 1.01 0.31 -8.75
C LEU A 40 0.29 0.67 -7.44
N LEU A 41 0.99 1.29 -6.48
CA LEU A 41 0.36 1.82 -5.28
C LEU A 41 -0.67 2.90 -5.62
N VAL A 42 -0.31 3.86 -6.47
CA VAL A 42 -1.23 4.92 -6.88
C VAL A 42 -2.43 4.35 -7.64
N GLU A 43 -2.21 3.33 -8.47
CA GLU A 43 -3.29 2.61 -9.13
C GLU A 43 -4.24 1.96 -8.11
N ALA A 44 -3.70 1.28 -7.09
CA ALA A 44 -4.49 0.71 -6.00
C ALA A 44 -5.27 1.78 -5.22
N ILE A 45 -4.65 2.92 -4.88
CA ILE A 45 -5.32 4.04 -4.21
C ILE A 45 -6.50 4.56 -5.05
N ASN A 46 -6.25 4.85 -6.34
CA ASN A 46 -7.27 5.39 -7.23
C ASN A 46 -8.39 4.39 -7.50
N LEU A 47 -8.08 3.09 -7.53
CA LEU A 47 -9.09 2.04 -7.63
C LEU A 47 -9.93 1.98 -6.35
N PHE A 48 -9.28 1.93 -5.17
CA PHE A 48 -9.93 1.87 -3.87
C PHE A 48 -10.93 3.02 -3.65
N CYS A 49 -10.54 4.24 -4.03
CA CYS A 49 -11.38 5.43 -3.86
C CYS A 49 -12.69 5.38 -4.67
N LYS A 50 -12.82 4.46 -5.65
CA LYS A 50 -14.08 4.25 -6.39
C LYS A 50 -15.10 3.44 -5.60
N PHE A 51 -14.65 2.67 -4.60
CA PHE A 51 -15.48 1.73 -3.84
C PHE A 51 -15.66 2.12 -2.38
N ALA A 52 -14.72 2.86 -1.82
CA ALA A 52 -14.70 3.20 -0.40
C ALA A 52 -14.99 4.68 -0.13
N ASN A 53 -15.62 4.95 1.02
CA ASN A 53 -15.77 6.31 1.53
C ASN A 53 -14.49 6.76 2.24
N ILE A 54 -13.73 7.65 1.61
CA ILE A 54 -12.47 8.17 2.15
C ILE A 54 -12.77 9.32 3.12
N ASN A 55 -12.79 9.02 4.42
CA ASN A 55 -13.28 9.94 5.46
C ASN A 55 -12.21 10.33 6.51
N LYS A 56 -10.99 9.85 6.39
CA LYS A 56 -9.89 10.12 7.33
C LYS A 56 -8.54 10.12 6.60
N LYS A 57 -7.49 10.63 7.23
CA LYS A 57 -6.14 10.57 6.66
C LYS A 57 -5.48 9.24 7.00
N ALA A 58 -4.73 8.68 6.04
CA ALA A 58 -3.79 7.59 6.25
C ALA A 58 -2.36 8.08 6.01
N GLU A 59 -1.45 7.67 6.88
CA GLU A 59 -0.01 7.90 6.72
C GLU A 59 0.61 6.65 6.11
N LEU A 60 1.24 6.78 4.93
CA LEU A 60 1.81 5.64 4.22
C LEU A 60 3.34 5.69 4.34
N PHE A 61 3.90 4.70 5.02
CA PHE A 61 5.33 4.54 5.24
C PHE A 61 5.87 3.43 4.33
N PHE A 62 7.09 3.61 3.85
CA PHE A 62 7.71 2.72 2.87
C PHE A 62 9.10 2.32 3.35
N ASN A 63 9.35 1.01 3.45
CA ASN A 63 10.65 0.49 3.87
C ASN A 63 11.27 -0.41 2.83
N LEU A 64 12.60 -0.46 2.93
CA LEU A 64 13.43 -1.50 2.35
C LEU A 64 13.91 -2.37 3.51
N GLY A 65 13.51 -3.64 3.54
CA GLY A 65 13.80 -4.58 4.62
C GLY A 65 12.75 -4.62 5.75
N ASN A 66 13.11 -5.31 6.85
CA ASN A 66 12.25 -5.56 8.01
C ASN A 66 12.42 -4.55 9.15
N GLN A 67 13.22 -3.51 8.94
CA GLN A 67 13.43 -2.43 9.89
C GLN A 67 13.13 -1.11 9.19
N GLY A 68 12.47 -0.21 9.91
CA GLY A 68 12.09 1.08 9.39
C GLY A 68 12.16 2.15 10.46
N THR A 69 12.20 3.39 10.01
CA THR A 69 11.99 4.56 10.87
C THR A 69 10.72 5.26 10.39
N ALA A 70 9.77 5.41 11.28
CA ALA A 70 8.57 6.18 11.03
C ALA A 70 8.69 7.49 11.79
N PHE A 71 8.36 8.57 11.09
CA PHE A 71 8.42 9.92 11.60
C PHE A 71 7.07 10.58 11.40
N SER A 72 6.57 11.19 12.46
CA SER A 72 5.48 12.16 12.45
C SER A 72 6.01 13.52 12.91
N TYR A 73 5.16 14.55 12.94
CA TYR A 73 5.54 15.84 13.51
C TYR A 73 5.92 15.75 15.00
N ASP A 74 5.36 14.79 15.73
CA ASP A 74 5.45 14.74 17.19
C ASP A 74 6.41 13.67 17.71
N PHE A 75 6.79 12.68 16.88
CA PHE A 75 7.67 11.60 17.30
C PHE A 75 8.39 10.92 16.13
N VAL A 76 9.57 10.37 16.44
CA VAL A 76 10.32 9.45 15.57
C VAL A 76 10.42 8.14 16.31
N PHE A 77 10.03 7.04 15.66
CA PHE A 77 10.16 5.71 16.23
C PHE A 77 10.77 4.74 15.23
N GLN A 78 11.61 3.86 15.76
CA GLN A 78 12.15 2.72 15.03
C GLN A 78 11.22 1.53 15.23
N TYR A 79 10.99 0.76 14.19
CA TYR A 79 10.16 -0.44 14.26
C TYR A 79 10.81 -1.60 13.52
N HIS A 80 10.38 -2.80 13.92
CA HIS A 80 10.73 -4.06 13.29
C HIS A 80 9.45 -4.76 12.83
N ILE A 81 9.39 -5.12 11.55
CA ILE A 81 8.33 -5.94 11.01
C ILE A 81 8.74 -7.40 11.20
N ASN A 82 8.07 -8.11 12.12
CA ASN A 82 8.34 -9.54 12.33
C ASN A 82 7.93 -10.33 11.07
N PRO A 83 8.84 -11.12 10.47
CA PRO A 83 8.49 -11.95 9.31
C PRO A 83 7.37 -12.95 9.64
N PRO A 84 6.50 -13.32 8.68
CA PRO A 84 6.56 -13.00 7.26
C PRO A 84 5.75 -11.75 6.83
N ALA A 85 5.41 -10.84 7.75
CA ALA A 85 4.49 -9.73 7.44
C ALA A 85 5.03 -8.80 6.33
N ILE A 86 4.23 -8.60 5.29
CA ILE A 86 4.56 -7.73 4.14
C ILE A 86 4.11 -6.28 4.39
N HIS A 87 3.16 -6.11 5.31
CA HIS A 87 2.63 -4.83 5.75
C HIS A 87 2.12 -4.89 7.19
N ILE A 88 1.97 -3.73 7.82
CA ILE A 88 1.33 -3.57 9.14
C ILE A 88 0.39 -2.36 9.05
N TYR A 89 -0.81 -2.49 9.62
CA TYR A 89 -1.69 -1.37 9.93
C TYR A 89 -1.67 -1.07 11.44
N TYR A 90 -1.44 0.20 11.81
CA TYR A 90 -1.56 0.69 13.19
C TYR A 90 -2.01 2.16 13.23
N ASN A 91 -3.16 2.46 13.81
CA ASN A 91 -3.67 3.84 14.00
C ASN A 91 -3.64 4.74 12.74
N ASN A 92 -4.20 4.26 11.62
CA ASN A 92 -4.19 4.94 10.31
C ASN A 92 -2.80 5.03 9.64
N CYS A 93 -1.77 4.40 10.20
CA CYS A 93 -0.50 4.21 9.53
C CYS A 93 -0.52 2.89 8.77
N ILE A 94 -0.07 2.92 7.52
CA ILE A 94 0.13 1.74 6.69
C ILE A 94 1.63 1.64 6.39
N PHE A 95 2.23 0.50 6.70
CA PHE A 95 3.65 0.24 6.48
C PHE A 95 3.82 -0.73 5.31
N PHE A 96 4.45 -0.32 4.21
CA PHE A 96 4.73 -1.19 3.08
C PHE A 96 6.20 -1.63 3.04
N ASN A 97 6.43 -2.93 2.90
CA ASN A 97 7.76 -3.46 2.59
C ASN A 97 7.95 -3.54 1.06
N LEU A 98 8.63 -2.53 0.51
CA LEU A 98 8.85 -2.43 -0.94
C LEU A 98 9.80 -3.49 -1.47
N ASP A 99 10.72 -4.00 -0.63
CA ASP A 99 11.64 -5.07 -1.04
C ASP A 99 10.95 -6.39 -1.29
N ILE A 100 9.90 -6.68 -0.52
CA ILE A 100 9.07 -7.87 -0.74
C ILE A 100 8.08 -7.59 -1.87
N SER A 101 7.37 -6.47 -1.82
CA SER A 101 6.32 -6.14 -2.81
C SER A 101 6.86 -6.16 -4.24
N LYS A 102 8.05 -5.58 -4.49
CA LYS A 102 8.65 -5.53 -5.83
C LYS A 102 9.01 -6.91 -6.43
N GLN A 103 9.02 -7.97 -5.62
CA GLN A 103 9.29 -9.34 -6.08
C GLN A 103 8.01 -10.05 -6.57
N CYS A 104 6.84 -9.48 -6.31
CA CYS A 104 5.55 -10.05 -6.69
C CYS A 104 5.10 -9.57 -8.08
N ASP A 105 4.21 -10.35 -8.73
CA ASP A 105 3.49 -9.91 -9.94
C ASP A 105 2.72 -8.60 -9.66
N SER A 106 2.63 -7.72 -10.66
CA SER A 106 2.00 -6.41 -10.49
C SER A 106 0.55 -6.48 -10.01
N ARG A 107 -0.21 -7.51 -10.41
CA ARG A 107 -1.58 -7.74 -9.93
C ARG A 107 -1.60 -8.11 -8.46
N MET A 108 -0.63 -8.91 -8.01
CA MET A 108 -0.51 -9.24 -6.59
C MET A 108 -0.11 -8.02 -5.77
N GLN A 109 0.80 -7.17 -6.27
CA GLN A 109 1.15 -5.92 -5.59
C GLN A 109 -0.07 -5.02 -5.39
N ILE A 110 -0.90 -4.84 -6.44
CA ILE A 110 -2.13 -4.06 -6.34
C ILE A 110 -3.08 -4.68 -5.31
N ALA A 111 -3.31 -6.00 -5.34
CA ALA A 111 -4.17 -6.67 -4.38
C ALA A 111 -3.71 -6.47 -2.92
N MET A 112 -2.41 -6.61 -2.67
CA MET A 112 -1.81 -6.39 -1.35
C MET A 112 -1.91 -4.94 -0.88
N TYR A 113 -1.78 -3.97 -1.78
CA TYR A 113 -2.01 -2.55 -1.43
C TYR A 113 -3.48 -2.28 -1.11
N LEU A 114 -4.41 -2.87 -1.86
CA LEU A 114 -5.85 -2.73 -1.61
C LEU A 114 -6.26 -3.34 -0.26
N GLU A 115 -5.65 -4.45 0.15
CA GLU A 115 -5.91 -5.10 1.43
C GLU A 115 -5.65 -4.17 2.60
N GLU A 116 -4.48 -3.52 2.63
CA GLU A 116 -4.13 -2.56 3.67
C GLU A 116 -5.01 -1.32 3.66
N LEU A 117 -5.38 -0.84 2.47
CA LEU A 117 -6.33 0.25 2.34
C LEU A 117 -7.71 -0.14 2.90
N ALA A 118 -8.17 -1.37 2.65
CA ALA A 118 -9.43 -1.88 3.18
C ALA A 118 -9.38 -2.05 4.71
N HIS A 119 -8.31 -2.62 5.26
CA HIS A 119 -8.09 -2.65 6.71
C HIS A 119 -8.17 -1.24 7.31
N CYS A 120 -7.44 -0.30 6.73
CA CYS A 120 -7.35 1.07 7.23
C CYS A 120 -8.69 1.81 7.14
N TYR A 121 -9.33 1.86 5.97
CA TYR A 121 -10.48 2.73 5.73
C TYR A 121 -11.84 2.06 5.97
N MET A 122 -11.94 0.74 5.81
CA MET A 122 -13.19 0.00 6.03
C MET A 122 -13.26 -0.64 7.41
N ASN A 123 -12.19 -0.55 8.22
CA ASN A 123 -12.12 -1.11 9.58
C ASN A 123 -12.43 -2.61 9.61
N ILE A 124 -11.93 -3.33 8.60
CA ILE A 124 -12.01 -4.79 8.53
C ILE A 124 -10.80 -5.34 9.30
N SER A 125 -11.02 -6.22 10.27
CA SER A 125 -9.92 -6.93 10.97
C SER A 125 -9.91 -8.43 10.66
N ASP A 126 -10.87 -8.89 9.86
CA ASP A 126 -11.00 -10.28 9.44
C ASP A 126 -10.21 -10.48 8.14
N GLU A 127 -9.15 -11.27 8.23
CA GLU A 127 -8.21 -11.60 7.16
C GLU A 127 -8.84 -12.37 5.99
N ILE A 128 -10.00 -13.01 6.19
CA ILE A 128 -10.74 -13.68 5.12
C ILE A 128 -11.67 -12.68 4.43
N LEU A 129 -12.38 -11.86 5.23
CA LEU A 129 -13.30 -10.86 4.72
C LEU A 129 -12.57 -9.81 3.87
N VAL A 130 -11.41 -9.35 4.32
CA VAL A 130 -10.63 -8.33 3.61
C VAL A 130 -10.25 -8.83 2.20
N LYS A 131 -9.79 -10.08 2.08
CA LYS A 131 -9.43 -10.69 0.78
C LYS A 131 -10.61 -10.81 -0.16
N LYS A 132 -11.80 -11.14 0.36
CA LYS A 132 -13.06 -11.16 -0.42
C LYS A 132 -13.45 -9.76 -0.91
N VAL A 133 -13.28 -8.74 -0.06
CA VAL A 133 -13.52 -7.33 -0.43
C VAL A 133 -12.54 -6.89 -1.51
N VAL A 134 -11.26 -7.23 -1.38
CA VAL A 134 -10.23 -6.95 -2.39
C VAL A 134 -10.58 -7.58 -3.74
N CYS A 135 -10.92 -8.87 -3.77
CA CYS A 135 -11.32 -9.55 -5.01
C CYS A 135 -12.59 -8.97 -5.64
N SER A 136 -13.47 -8.36 -4.83
CA SER A 136 -14.66 -7.67 -5.34
C SER A 136 -14.32 -6.33 -6.00
N MET A 137 -13.30 -5.62 -5.51
CA MET A 137 -12.80 -4.37 -6.10
C MET A 137 -11.87 -4.61 -7.30
N TYR A 138 -11.11 -5.70 -7.28
CA TYR A 138 -10.05 -5.99 -8.24
C TYR A 138 -10.16 -7.42 -8.81
N PRO A 139 -10.97 -7.62 -9.87
CA PRO A 139 -11.29 -8.95 -10.40
C PRO A 139 -10.15 -9.62 -11.19
N LEU A 140 -8.95 -9.03 -11.21
CA LEU A 140 -7.74 -9.64 -11.79
C LEU A 140 -7.08 -10.64 -10.83
N VAL A 141 -7.54 -10.69 -9.58
CA VAL A 141 -7.17 -11.72 -8.62
C VAL A 141 -8.41 -12.39 -8.04
N ARG A 142 -8.27 -13.64 -7.60
CA ARG A 142 -9.27 -14.37 -6.83
C ARG A 142 -8.66 -14.80 -5.50
N TYR A 143 -9.52 -15.02 -4.51
CA TYR A 143 -9.11 -15.52 -3.21
C TYR A 143 -9.24 -17.05 -3.19
N ASN A 144 -8.13 -17.74 -2.93
CA ASN A 144 -8.14 -19.18 -2.66
C ASN A 144 -8.27 -19.39 -1.14
N GLU A 145 -9.47 -19.76 -0.70
CA GLU A 145 -9.77 -19.97 0.73
C GLU A 145 -9.02 -21.16 1.34
N LEU A 146 -8.60 -22.15 0.52
CA LEU A 146 -7.92 -23.35 1.02
C LEU A 146 -6.47 -23.05 1.40
N GLU A 147 -5.82 -22.20 0.62
CA GLU A 147 -4.40 -21.84 0.78
C GLU A 147 -4.22 -20.46 1.46
N ASP A 148 -5.32 -19.79 1.81
CA ASP A 148 -5.37 -18.43 2.37
C ASP A 148 -4.48 -17.43 1.60
N GLN A 149 -4.59 -17.43 0.28
CA GLN A 149 -3.78 -16.58 -0.59
C GLN A 149 -4.56 -16.07 -1.81
N TYR A 150 -4.06 -15.00 -2.42
CA TYR A 150 -4.53 -14.59 -3.74
C TYR A 150 -3.97 -15.48 -4.83
N GLU A 151 -4.75 -15.62 -5.88
CA GLU A 151 -4.33 -16.18 -7.16
C GLU A 151 -4.68 -15.23 -8.28
N ILE A 152 -3.85 -15.20 -9.31
CA ILE A 152 -4.08 -14.39 -10.50
C ILE A 152 -5.16 -15.07 -11.36
N ASN A 153 -6.13 -14.29 -11.83
CA ASN A 153 -7.04 -14.75 -12.87
C ASN A 153 -6.34 -14.67 -14.24
N GLU A 154 -6.41 -15.77 -15.01
CA GLU A 154 -5.94 -15.84 -16.40
C GLU A 154 -6.78 -14.99 -17.35
#